data_AF-A0ABD7ELH1-F1
#
_entry.id   AF-A0ABD7ELH1-F1
#
_cell.length_a   1.000
_cell.length_b   1.000
_cell.length_c   1.000
_cell.angle_alpha   90.00
_cell.angle_beta   90.00
_cell.angle_gamma   90.00
#
_symmetry.space_group_name_H-M   'P 1'
#
loop_
_entity.id
_entity.type
_entity.pdbx_description
1 polymer ?
#
loop_
_entity_poly.entity_id
_entity_poly.type
_entity_poly.pdbx_seq_one_letter_code
_entity_poly.pdbx_strand_id
1 'polypeptide(L)' 'MIAITAKHTAPSPAAAVAYLVRHGYINVKNSWLRGQRHAARIELLPSGRARVLEGVAA' A
#
# COMPACT_ATOMS: atom_id res chain seq x y z
N MET A 1 2.66 1.47 18.87
CA MET A 1 1.81 2.28 17.99
C MET A 1 2.51 2.35 16.64
N ILE A 2 2.08 1.58 15.63
CA ILE A 2 2.62 1.73 14.28
C ILE A 2 1.80 2.84 13.62
N ALA A 3 2.44 3.99 13.42
CA ALA A 3 1.81 5.14 12.78
C ALA A 3 1.86 4.94 11.26
N ILE A 4 0.72 5.16 10.59
CA ILE A 4 0.68 5.30 9.14
C ILE A 4 1.66 6.41 8.77
N THR A 5 2.71 6.05 8.06
CA THR A 5 3.84 6.94 7.78
C THR A 5 3.59 7.75 6.52
N ALA A 6 2.89 7.17 5.54
CA ALA A 6 2.51 7.86 4.32
C ALA A 6 1.16 7.37 3.78
N LYS A 7 0.48 8.25 3.05
CA LYS A 7 -0.77 7.95 2.34
C LYS A 7 -0.62 8.40 0.90
N HIS A 8 -0.65 7.45 -0.04
CA HIS A 8 -0.63 7.75 -1.47
C HIS A 8 -2.00 7.43 -2.07
N THR A 9 -2.60 8.37 -2.78
CA THR A 9 -3.90 8.14 -3.44
C THR A 9 -3.66 7.93 -4.93
N ALA A 10 -3.97 6.73 -5.41
CA ALA A 10 -3.86 6.34 -6.79
C ALA A 10 -5.22 6.42 -7.51
N PRO A 11 -5.24 6.74 -8.81
CA PRO A 11 -6.47 6.85 -9.59
C PRO A 11 -7.18 5.51 -9.79
N SER A 12 -6.47 4.38 -9.67
CA SER A 12 -7.02 3.03 -9.79
C SER A 12 -6.25 2.03 -8.91
N PRO A 13 -6.83 0.85 -8.59
CA PRO A 13 -6.14 -0.21 -7.87
C PRO A 13 -4.87 -0.67 -8.59
N ALA A 14 -4.90 -0.76 -9.92
CA ALA A 14 -3.73 -1.12 -10.73
C ALA A 14 -2.60 -0.09 -10.58
N ALA A 15 -2.93 1.20 -10.52
CA ALA A 15 -1.94 2.25 -10.28
C ALA A 15 -1.35 2.19 -8.86
N ALA A 16 -2.16 1.82 -7.85
CA ALA A 16 -1.68 1.59 -6.48
C ALA A 16 -0.71 0.39 -6.42
N VAL A 17 -1.02 -0.70 -7.12
CA VAL A 17 -0.13 -1.86 -7.26
C VAL A 17 1.17 -1.46 -7.96
N ALA A 18 1.09 -0.73 -9.08
CA ALA A 18 2.27 -0.27 -9.81
C ALA A 18 3.17 0.64 -8.96
N TYR A 19 2.58 1.52 -8.15
CA TYR A 19 3.31 2.33 -7.17
C TYR A 19 4.07 1.45 -6.18
N LEU A 20 3.40 0.47 -5.57
CA LEU A 20 4.01 -0.43 -4.58
C LEU A 20 5.15 -1.26 -5.19
N VAL A 21 4.93 -1.84 -6.37
CA VAL A 21 5.98 -2.59 -7.10
C VAL A 21 7.17 -1.69 -7.42
N ARG A 22 6.94 -0.47 -7.92
CA ARG A 22 8.01 0.51 -8.23
C ARG A 22 8.80 0.91 -6.99
N HIS A 23 8.16 0.95 -5.82
CA HIS A 23 8.80 1.24 -4.54
C HIS A 23 9.46 0.02 -3.88
N GLY A 24 9.39 -1.16 -4.51
CA GLY A 24 10.02 -2.39 -4.03
C GLY A 24 9.22 -3.13 -2.97
N TYR A 25 7.90 -2.91 -2.89
CA TYR A 25 7.01 -3.72 -2.09
C TYR A 25 6.65 -5.02 -2.81
N ILE A 26 6.59 -6.11 -2.05
CA ILE A 26 6.14 -7.44 -2.50
C ILE A 26 4.78 -7.76 -1.89
N ASN A 27 3.88 -8.37 -2.66
CA ASN A 27 2.61 -8.83 -2.15
C ASN A 27 2.79 -10.17 -1.43
N VAL A 28 2.42 -10.22 -0.15
CA VAL A 28 2.44 -11.41 0.70
C VAL A 28 1.08 -11.51 1.38
N LYS A 29 0.27 -12.51 1.00
CA LYS A 29 -1.05 -12.79 1.61
C LYS A 29 -1.93 -11.53 1.76
N ASN A 30 -2.03 -10.72 0.72
CA ASN A 30 -2.84 -9.49 0.69
C ASN A 30 -2.26 -8.29 1.49
N SER A 31 -1.05 -8.43 2.03
CA SER A 31 -0.25 -7.35 2.62
C SER A 31 0.93 -7.03 1.70
N TRP A 32 1.29 -5.75 1.58
CA TRP A 32 2.46 -5.35 0.80
C TRP A 32 3.63 -5.14 1.74
N LEU A 33 4.72 -5.88 1.58
CA LEU A 33 5.88 -5.80 2.48
C LEU A 33 7.10 -5.29 1.73
N ARG A 34 7.90 -4.45 2.37
CA ARG A 34 9.21 -4.01 1.88
C ARG A 34 10.23 -4.30 2.96
N GLY A 35 10.90 -5.44 2.82
CA GLY A 35 11.75 -6.01 3.86
C GLY A 35 10.94 -6.40 5.11
N GLN A 36 11.57 -6.34 6.29
CA GLN A 36 10.94 -6.70 7.58
C GLN A 36 10.35 -5.51 8.35
N ARG A 37 10.55 -4.29 7.86
CA ARG A 37 10.24 -3.04 8.61
C ARG A 37 9.12 -2.21 8.02
N HIS A 38 8.77 -2.45 6.75
CA HIS A 38 7.78 -1.65 6.07
C HIS A 38 6.67 -2.55 5.55
N ALA A 39 5.45 -2.25 5.95
CA ALA A 39 4.25 -2.85 5.39
C ALA A 39 3.35 -1.76 4.83
N ALA A 40 2.63 -2.09 3.77
CA ALA A 40 1.68 -1.24 3.12
C ALA A 40 0.39 -2.03 2.81
N ARG A 41 -0.72 -1.31 2.71
CA ARG A 41 -2.02 -1.87 2.35
C ARG A 41 -2.69 -0.99 1.31
N ILE A 42 -3.38 -1.63 0.38
CA ILE A 42 -4.25 -0.93 -0.57
C ILE A 42 -5.66 -0.95 -0.01
N GLU A 43 -6.28 0.23 0.10
CA GLU A 43 -7.69 0.41 0.38
C GLU A 43 -8.40 0.90 -0.87
N LEU A 44 -9.48 0.20 -1.25
CA LEU A 44 -10.36 0.66 -2.32
C LEU A 44 -11.32 1.73 -1.76
N LEU A 45 -11.36 2.87 -2.44
CA LEU A 45 -12.30 3.94 -2.15
C LEU A 45 -13.63 3.68 -2.89
N PRO A 46 -14.78 4.12 -2.34
CA PRO A 46 -16.08 4.00 -3.00
C PRO A 46 -16.15 4.70 -4.36
N SER A 47 -15.23 5.64 -4.61
CA SER A 47 -15.09 6.39 -5.87
C SER A 47 -14.33 5.63 -6.97
N GLY A 48 -13.98 4.35 -6.77
CA GLY A 48 -13.20 3.54 -7.71
C GLY A 48 -11.68 3.83 -7.68
N ARG A 49 -11.26 4.78 -6.84
CA ARG A 49 -9.84 5.07 -6.58
C ARG A 49 -9.25 4.08 -5.58
N ALA A 50 -7.93 4.05 -5.47
CA ALA A 50 -7.24 3.25 -4.48
C ALA A 50 -6.33 4.12 -3.63
N ARG A 51 -6.23 3.83 -2.33
CA ARG A 51 -5.33 4.48 -1.40
C ARG A 51 -4.32 3.47 -0.89
N VAL A 52 -3.04 3.77 -1.07
CA VAL A 52 -1.94 3.03 -0.46
C VAL A 52 -1.66 3.65 0.89
N LEU A 53 -1.76 2.85 1.94
CA LEU A 53 -1.34 3.18 3.29
C LEU A 53 0.02 2.52 3.54
N GLU A 54 1.06 3.30 3.79
CA GLU A 54 2.40 2.80 4.14
C GLU A 54 2.63 2.91 5.65
N GLY A 55 3.32 1.94 6.25
CA GLY A 55 3.50 1.84 7.69
C GLY A 55 2.27 1.28 8.40
N VAL A 56 1.64 0.25 7.84
CA VAL A 56 0.58 -0.50 8.54
C VAL A 56 1.21 -1.62 9.39
N ALA A 57 0.49 -2.14 10.39
CA ALA A 57 0.88 -3.38 11.03
C ALA A 57 0.68 -4.54 10.03
N ALA A 58 1.72 -5.37 9.86
CA ALA A 58 1.67 -6.55 8.99
C ALA A 58 0.78 -7.65 9.58
#